data_AF-A0A9W4HU16-F1
#
_entry.id   AF-A0A9W4HU16-F1
#
_cell.length_a   1.000
_cell.length_b   1.000
_cell.length_c   1.000
_cell.angle_alpha   90.00
_cell.angle_beta   90.00
_cell.angle_gamma   90.00
#
_symmetry.space_group_name_H-M   'P 1'
#
loop_
_entity.id
_entity.type
_entity.pdbx_description
1 polymer ?
#
loop_
_entity_poly.entity_id
_entity_poly.type
_entity_poly.pdbx_seq_one_letter_code
_entity_poly.pdbx_strand_id
1 'polypeptide(L)'
;MAPNKPKAGHVNMMADTNIANLPIEGLRAVMRGILANRPDCTPVFEQQTRQYLGDTASQFVNVTVIEQANGSFQTTSAFHQLRRRICCMVGCGMCYQALPLLQGMVEQISNVQLGPAQSDLVDQIAGVDGDIIQAITAVQKTLFVESGSRDLSQIEKAPLEALLASLAACKAAWASNPFPFVLDRGLEATIDIVNPALASAAAAAATAACNDDFIVEKAPRAISETFQMADVKLPRVFSGLWQLSSPAWGSAPRSKIMQQFSKHVEGGLTAFDMADHYGDAEILFGQYRSSSKNSDALFAATKYCIFHPMKVTPDAIRAKVDERCQRLRTNKLDLLQFHWQFYNDPQYIDALKYLQQDSRIQHLGLCNFDTEHMQKAIESGVKVYTNQVQFSLIDSRPTVKMVEFCDKHDIKLLTYGTLLGGLLAEKWVGQAAPDLYAETMTPSLRKVRIPRAPLVSTINQA
;
A
#
# COMPACT_ATOMS: atom_id res chain seq x y z
N MET A 1 -31.55 -9.04 24.48
CA MET A 1 -31.49 -7.59 24.19
C MET A 1 -32.46 -7.32 23.06
N ALA A 2 -33.40 -6.39 23.25
CA ALA A 2 -34.36 -6.02 22.21
C ALA A 2 -33.63 -5.40 21.00
N PRO A 3 -34.12 -5.59 19.75
CA PRO A 3 -33.54 -4.93 18.59
C PRO A 3 -33.71 -3.41 18.75
N ASN A 4 -32.61 -2.68 18.73
CA ASN A 4 -32.63 -1.22 18.68
C ASN A 4 -33.42 -0.80 17.43
N LYS A 5 -34.58 -0.18 17.61
CA LYS A 5 -35.30 0.49 16.52
C LYS A 5 -34.33 1.49 15.86
N PRO A 6 -34.26 1.55 14.52
CA PRO A 6 -33.48 2.58 13.86
C PRO A 6 -34.04 3.94 14.29
N LYS A 7 -33.22 4.74 14.99
CA LYS A 7 -33.50 6.16 15.13
C LYS A 7 -33.35 6.74 13.74
N ALA A 8 -34.45 7.00 13.06
CA ALA A 8 -34.45 7.93 11.93
C ALA A 8 -33.95 9.27 12.50
N GLY A 9 -32.65 9.53 12.37
CA GLY A 9 -32.09 10.83 12.71
C GLY A 9 -32.82 11.84 11.84
N HIS A 10 -33.54 12.77 12.46
CA HIS A 10 -34.17 13.85 11.72
C HIS A 10 -33.07 14.69 11.08
N VAL A 11 -32.73 14.37 9.82
CA VAL A 11 -31.86 15.20 9.00
C VAL A 11 -32.68 16.43 8.62
N ASN A 12 -32.12 17.61 8.83
CA ASN A 12 -32.74 18.86 8.41
C ASN A 12 -33.18 18.74 6.94
N MET A 13 -34.43 19.11 6.62
CA MET A 13 -34.98 19.00 5.25
C MET A 13 -34.08 19.63 4.17
N MET A 14 -33.37 20.72 4.47
CA MET A 14 -32.44 21.34 3.53
C MET A 14 -31.19 20.49 3.30
N ALA A 15 -30.69 19.83 4.35
CA ALA A 15 -29.58 18.89 4.21
C ALA A 15 -30.01 17.63 3.45
N ASP A 16 -31.23 17.12 3.69
CA ASP A 16 -31.78 15.99 2.95
C ASP A 16 -31.98 16.33 1.47
N THR A 17 -32.44 17.55 1.16
CA THR A 17 -32.53 18.06 -0.21
C THR A 17 -31.17 18.03 -0.92
N ASN A 18 -30.09 18.43 -0.22
CA ASN A 18 -28.74 18.32 -0.79
C ASN A 18 -28.35 16.85 -1.02
N ILE A 19 -28.64 15.95 -0.08
CA ILE A 19 -28.32 14.52 -0.21
C ILE A 19 -29.06 13.90 -1.40
N ALA A 20 -30.34 14.24 -1.58
CA ALA A 20 -31.19 13.68 -2.61
C ALA A 20 -30.86 14.17 -4.03
N ASN A 21 -30.35 15.41 -4.17
CA ASN A 21 -30.18 16.05 -5.48
C ASN A 21 -28.72 16.20 -5.93
N LEU A 22 -27.74 16.10 -5.02
CA LEU A 22 -26.34 16.09 -5.44
C LEU A 22 -26.02 14.84 -6.27
N PRO A 23 -25.29 14.97 -7.39
CA PRO A 23 -24.79 13.80 -8.10
C PRO A 23 -23.86 13.00 -7.18
N ILE A 24 -23.73 11.70 -7.43
CA ILE A 24 -22.93 10.78 -6.60
C ILE A 24 -21.49 11.30 -6.40
N GLU A 25 -20.87 11.84 -7.45
CA GLU A 25 -19.53 12.43 -7.34
C GLU A 25 -19.51 13.68 -6.46
N GLY A 26 -20.56 14.50 -6.51
CA GLY A 26 -20.75 15.66 -5.63
C GLY A 26 -20.88 15.24 -4.16
N LEU A 27 -21.61 14.17 -3.87
CA LEU A 27 -21.71 13.63 -2.51
C LEU A 27 -20.36 13.12 -2.00
N ARG A 28 -19.63 12.38 -2.83
CA ARG A 28 -18.27 11.91 -2.49
C ARG A 28 -17.32 13.08 -2.25
N ALA A 29 -17.42 14.14 -3.04
CA ALA A 29 -16.64 15.37 -2.90
C ALA A 29 -16.92 16.07 -1.56
N VAL A 30 -18.20 16.30 -1.25
CA VAL A 30 -18.64 16.94 -0.01
C VAL A 30 -18.22 16.11 1.20
N MET A 31 -18.42 14.79 1.19
CA MET A 31 -18.00 13.90 2.28
C MET A 31 -16.50 13.96 2.52
N ARG A 32 -15.68 13.90 1.46
CA ARG A 32 -14.22 14.07 1.58
C ARG A 32 -13.85 15.45 2.15
N GLY A 33 -14.54 16.50 1.72
CA GLY A 33 -14.36 17.85 2.25
C GLY A 33 -14.68 17.94 3.74
N ILE A 34 -15.75 17.28 4.20
CA ILE A 34 -16.10 17.20 5.62
C ILE A 34 -14.99 16.49 6.39
N LEU A 35 -14.60 15.28 5.97
CA LEU A 35 -13.59 14.48 6.68
C LEU A 35 -12.21 15.16 6.70
N ALA A 36 -11.83 15.86 5.64
CA ALA A 36 -10.56 16.58 5.58
C ALA A 36 -10.51 17.81 6.51
N ASN A 37 -11.63 18.54 6.65
CA ASN A 37 -11.69 19.73 7.51
C ASN A 37 -12.10 19.39 8.95
N ARG A 38 -12.74 18.24 9.16
CA ARG A 38 -13.23 17.73 10.45
C ARG A 38 -12.82 16.27 10.62
N PRO A 39 -11.53 16.00 10.89
CA PRO A 39 -11.06 14.63 11.11
C PRO A 39 -11.78 13.91 12.25
N ASP A 40 -12.30 14.65 13.22
CA ASP A 40 -13.12 14.16 14.33
C ASP A 40 -14.44 13.50 13.87
N CYS A 41 -14.91 13.77 12.65
CA CYS A 41 -16.07 13.10 12.06
C CYS A 41 -15.76 11.69 11.52
N THR A 42 -14.49 11.33 11.33
CA THR A 42 -14.08 10.05 10.73
C THR A 42 -14.64 8.83 11.48
N PRO A 43 -14.53 8.73 12.81
CA PRO A 43 -15.07 7.58 13.54
C PRO A 43 -16.59 7.42 13.40
N VAL A 44 -17.33 8.53 13.32
CA VAL A 44 -18.79 8.52 13.13
C VAL A 44 -19.16 8.07 11.73
N PHE A 45 -18.46 8.57 10.70
CA PHE A 45 -18.63 8.13 9.32
C PHE A 45 -18.39 6.62 9.18
N GLU A 46 -17.29 6.13 9.76
CA GLU A 46 -16.99 4.70 9.75
C GLU A 46 -18.05 3.88 10.50
N GLN A 47 -18.55 4.37 11.63
CA GLN A 47 -19.62 3.70 12.38
C GLN A 47 -20.91 3.58 11.57
N GLN A 48 -21.34 4.66 10.91
CA GLN A 48 -22.52 4.64 10.04
C GLN A 48 -22.32 3.74 8.82
N THR A 49 -21.10 3.70 8.28
CA THR A 49 -20.72 2.78 7.21
C THR A 49 -20.83 1.31 7.66
N ARG A 50 -20.31 0.98 8.85
CA ARG A 50 -20.44 -0.36 9.45
C ARG A 50 -21.90 -0.77 9.63
N GLN A 51 -22.74 0.15 10.09
CA GLN A 51 -24.17 -0.10 10.26
C GLN A 51 -24.87 -0.38 8.92
N TYR A 52 -24.66 0.48 7.92
CA TYR A 52 -25.19 0.26 6.57
C TYR A 52 -24.75 -1.09 5.97
N LEU A 53 -23.47 -1.44 6.13
CA LEU A 53 -22.96 -2.72 5.68
C LEU A 53 -23.64 -3.88 6.43
N GLY A 54 -23.79 -3.79 7.75
CA GLY A 54 -24.55 -4.78 8.53
C GLY A 54 -25.99 -4.96 8.02
N ASP A 55 -26.71 -3.86 7.83
CA ASP A 55 -28.13 -3.85 7.44
C ASP A 55 -28.35 -4.40 6.01
N THR A 56 -27.33 -4.31 5.14
CA THR A 56 -27.40 -4.77 3.75
C THR A 56 -26.70 -6.11 3.50
N ALA A 57 -26.25 -6.81 4.55
CA ALA A 57 -25.45 -8.03 4.41
C ALA A 57 -26.16 -9.17 3.65
N SER A 58 -27.47 -9.32 3.84
CA SER A 58 -28.28 -10.37 3.19
C SER A 58 -28.28 -10.30 1.67
N GLN A 59 -28.04 -9.13 1.07
CA GLN A 59 -27.99 -8.92 -0.38
C GLN A 59 -26.78 -9.59 -1.04
N PHE A 60 -25.77 -9.96 -0.25
CA PHE A 60 -24.48 -10.47 -0.74
C PHE A 60 -24.23 -11.93 -0.31
N VAL A 61 -25.26 -12.61 0.20
CA VAL A 61 -25.20 -14.03 0.55
C VAL A 61 -25.44 -14.87 -0.70
N ASN A 62 -24.60 -15.87 -0.95
CA ASN A 62 -24.71 -16.82 -2.07
C ASN A 62 -24.80 -16.16 -3.46
N VAL A 63 -24.15 -15.00 -3.64
CA VAL A 63 -24.09 -14.34 -4.94
C VAL A 63 -23.12 -15.05 -5.87
N THR A 64 -23.54 -15.29 -7.12
CA THR A 64 -22.66 -15.79 -8.18
C THR A 64 -21.77 -14.67 -8.68
N VAL A 65 -20.45 -14.79 -8.49
CA VAL A 65 -19.46 -13.79 -8.91
C VAL A 65 -18.76 -14.15 -10.22
N ILE A 66 -18.72 -15.43 -10.58
CA ILE A 66 -18.20 -15.89 -11.86
C ILE A 66 -19.21 -16.86 -12.45
N GLU A 67 -19.48 -16.70 -13.75
CA GLU A 67 -20.40 -17.55 -14.49
C GLU A 67 -19.76 -18.03 -15.79
N GLN A 68 -20.30 -19.11 -16.35
CA GLN A 68 -19.92 -19.58 -17.67
C GLN A 68 -20.98 -19.14 -18.70
N ALA A 69 -20.56 -18.36 -19.69
CA ALA A 69 -21.38 -17.90 -20.80
C ALA A 69 -20.68 -18.19 -22.13
N ASN A 70 -21.41 -18.78 -23.09
CA ASN A 70 -20.90 -19.10 -24.43
C ASN A 70 -19.59 -19.93 -24.43
N GLY A 71 -19.45 -20.85 -23.47
CA GLY A 71 -18.25 -21.69 -23.34
C GLY A 71 -17.04 -21.00 -22.69
N SER A 72 -17.18 -19.76 -22.22
CA SER A 72 -16.13 -19.00 -21.54
C SER A 72 -16.59 -18.52 -20.17
N PHE A 73 -15.67 -18.43 -19.22
CA PHE A 73 -15.94 -17.81 -17.92
C PHE A 73 -15.87 -16.28 -18.00
N GLN A 74 -16.75 -15.61 -17.26
CA GLN A 74 -16.77 -14.16 -17.12
C GLN A 74 -17.21 -13.74 -15.71
N THR A 75 -16.79 -12.55 -15.28
CA THR A 75 -17.25 -11.96 -14.02
C THR A 75 -18.67 -11.41 -14.15
N THR A 76 -19.50 -11.60 -13.12
CA THR A 76 -20.83 -11.01 -13.05
C THR A 76 -20.79 -9.57 -12.53
N SER A 77 -21.92 -8.85 -12.57
CA SER A 77 -22.03 -7.54 -11.89
C SER A 77 -21.83 -7.66 -10.37
N ALA A 78 -22.25 -8.78 -9.77
CA ALA A 78 -22.10 -9.06 -8.35
C ALA A 78 -20.61 -9.21 -7.95
N PHE A 79 -19.74 -9.70 -8.85
CA PHE A 79 -18.28 -9.71 -8.63
C PHE A 79 -17.76 -8.32 -8.25
N HIS A 80 -18.07 -7.32 -9.08
CA HIS A 80 -17.58 -5.95 -8.86
C HIS A 80 -18.24 -5.28 -7.65
N GLN A 81 -19.52 -5.57 -7.40
CA GLN A 81 -20.23 -5.04 -6.23
C GLN A 81 -19.66 -5.62 -4.93
N LEU A 82 -19.39 -6.93 -4.90
CA LEU A 82 -18.85 -7.62 -3.73
C LEU A 82 -17.43 -7.14 -3.41
N ARG A 83 -16.57 -6.98 -4.43
CA ARG A 83 -15.23 -6.39 -4.23
C ARG A 83 -15.29 -4.99 -3.64
N ARG A 84 -16.11 -4.09 -4.20
CA ARG A 84 -16.31 -2.74 -3.64
C ARG A 84 -16.80 -2.79 -2.19
N ARG A 85 -17.73 -3.70 -1.89
CA ARG A 85 -18.24 -3.91 -0.53
C ARG A 85 -17.14 -4.37 0.42
N ILE A 86 -16.31 -5.33 0.02
CA ILE A 86 -15.15 -5.81 0.79
C ILE A 86 -14.18 -4.66 1.05
N CYS A 87 -13.87 -3.82 0.05
CA CYS A 87 -13.04 -2.63 0.25
C CYS A 87 -13.64 -1.68 1.30
N CYS A 88 -14.97 -1.45 1.28
CA CYS A 88 -15.64 -0.64 2.30
C CYS A 88 -15.54 -1.27 3.69
N MET A 89 -15.77 -2.59 3.79
CA MET A 89 -15.67 -3.32 5.05
C MET A 89 -14.28 -3.22 5.66
N VAL A 90 -13.23 -3.47 4.87
CA VAL A 90 -11.84 -3.32 5.30
C VAL A 90 -11.56 -1.88 5.72
N GLY A 91 -12.00 -0.90 4.91
CA GLY A 91 -11.79 0.53 5.17
C GLY A 91 -12.46 1.05 6.44
N CYS A 92 -13.54 0.44 6.93
CA CYS A 92 -14.20 0.79 8.19
C CYS A 92 -13.93 -0.22 9.32
N GLY A 93 -12.87 -1.01 9.24
CA GLY A 93 -12.42 -1.89 10.33
C GLY A 93 -13.16 -3.23 10.47
N MET A 94 -13.99 -3.62 9.49
CA MET A 94 -14.70 -4.91 9.45
C MET A 94 -13.90 -5.99 8.71
N CYS A 95 -12.58 -6.06 8.95
CA CYS A 95 -11.68 -6.96 8.21
C CYS A 95 -12.04 -8.44 8.39
N TYR A 96 -12.34 -8.89 9.63
CA TYR A 96 -12.74 -10.28 9.90
C TYR A 96 -14.06 -10.65 9.25
N GLN A 97 -15.04 -9.74 9.19
CA GLN A 97 -16.32 -9.97 8.50
C GLN A 97 -16.17 -10.01 6.99
N ALA A 98 -15.10 -9.44 6.43
CA ALA A 98 -14.82 -9.51 5.00
C ALA A 98 -14.21 -10.85 4.58
N LEU A 99 -13.51 -11.56 5.49
CA LEU A 99 -12.83 -12.83 5.18
C LEU A 99 -13.78 -13.93 4.63
N PRO A 100 -14.98 -14.17 5.19
CA PRO A 100 -15.91 -15.14 4.61
C PRO A 100 -16.40 -14.79 3.20
N LEU A 101 -16.52 -13.49 2.88
CA LEU A 101 -16.90 -13.05 1.53
C LEU A 101 -15.77 -13.32 0.54
N LEU A 102 -14.52 -13.05 0.94
CA LEU A 102 -13.34 -13.39 0.15
C LEU A 102 -13.23 -14.90 -0.05
N GLN A 103 -13.44 -15.69 1.01
CA GLN A 103 -13.47 -17.16 0.94
C GLN A 103 -14.49 -17.64 -0.10
N GLY A 104 -15.73 -17.13 -0.07
CA GLY A 104 -16.77 -17.50 -1.04
C GLY A 104 -16.42 -17.10 -2.48
N MET A 105 -15.68 -16.01 -2.69
CA MET A 105 -15.14 -15.68 -4.02
C MET A 105 -14.08 -16.69 -4.47
N VAL A 106 -13.14 -17.04 -3.58
CA VAL A 106 -12.07 -18.03 -3.84
C VAL A 106 -12.66 -19.40 -4.19
N GLU A 107 -13.73 -19.81 -3.51
CA GLU A 107 -14.45 -21.06 -3.78
C GLU A 107 -15.16 -21.07 -5.13
N GLN A 108 -15.60 -19.92 -5.65
CA GLN A 108 -16.14 -19.84 -7.01
C GLN A 108 -15.00 -19.84 -8.03
N ILE A 109 -13.89 -19.15 -7.74
CA ILE A 109 -12.69 -19.11 -8.59
C ILE A 109 -12.06 -20.50 -8.75
N SER A 110 -12.11 -21.36 -7.73
CA SER A 110 -11.56 -22.73 -7.80
C SER A 110 -12.22 -23.61 -8.87
N ASN A 111 -13.44 -23.27 -9.29
CA ASN A 111 -14.18 -23.98 -10.34
C ASN A 111 -13.92 -23.44 -11.75
N VAL A 112 -13.08 -22.41 -11.90
CA VAL A 112 -12.81 -21.76 -13.19
C VAL A 112 -11.78 -22.55 -13.98
N GLN A 113 -12.11 -22.82 -15.24
CA GLN A 113 -11.22 -23.44 -16.23
C GLN A 113 -11.09 -22.50 -17.43
N LEU A 114 -9.91 -21.91 -17.58
CA LEU A 114 -9.62 -20.87 -18.55
C LEU A 114 -9.05 -21.43 -19.84
N GLY A 115 -9.54 -20.91 -20.96
CA GLY A 115 -8.85 -21.02 -22.24
C GLY A 115 -7.66 -20.04 -22.34
N PRO A 116 -6.72 -20.25 -23.28
CA PRO A 116 -5.51 -19.42 -23.43
C PRO A 116 -5.78 -17.93 -23.72
N ALA A 117 -6.97 -17.59 -24.22
CA ALA A 117 -7.35 -16.23 -24.61
C ALA A 117 -8.04 -15.42 -23.49
N GLN A 118 -8.20 -15.96 -22.28
CA GLN A 118 -8.94 -15.32 -21.18
C GLN A 118 -8.04 -14.53 -20.21
N SER A 119 -7.05 -13.80 -20.73
CA SER A 119 -6.12 -12.99 -19.91
C SER A 119 -6.81 -11.88 -19.12
N ASP A 120 -7.93 -11.37 -19.60
CA ASP A 120 -8.67 -10.29 -18.92
C ASP A 120 -9.33 -10.79 -17.63
N LEU A 121 -9.87 -12.02 -17.65
CA LEU A 121 -10.43 -12.64 -16.45
C LEU A 121 -9.33 -12.94 -15.42
N VAL A 122 -8.14 -13.32 -15.87
CA VAL A 122 -6.95 -13.47 -15.01
C VAL A 122 -6.64 -12.16 -14.28
N ASP A 123 -6.64 -11.03 -14.98
CA ASP A 123 -6.40 -9.72 -14.37
C ASP A 123 -7.51 -9.30 -13.39
N GLN A 124 -8.77 -9.62 -13.71
CA GLN A 124 -9.89 -9.38 -12.80
C GLN A 124 -9.78 -10.21 -11.52
N ILE A 125 -9.42 -11.49 -11.62
CA ILE A 125 -9.20 -12.38 -10.48
C ILE A 125 -7.99 -11.93 -9.64
N ALA A 126 -6.92 -11.44 -10.26
CA ALA A 126 -5.81 -10.82 -9.54
C ALA A 126 -6.23 -9.58 -8.71
N GLY A 127 -7.36 -8.96 -9.06
CA GLY A 127 -8.01 -7.96 -8.21
C GLY A 127 -8.51 -8.53 -6.88
N VAL A 128 -9.01 -9.77 -6.86
CA VAL A 128 -9.42 -10.47 -5.63
C VAL A 128 -8.20 -10.78 -4.76
N ASP A 129 -7.08 -11.17 -5.37
CA ASP A 129 -5.80 -11.36 -4.67
C ASP A 129 -5.36 -10.07 -3.94
N GLY A 130 -5.45 -8.92 -4.62
CA GLY A 130 -5.20 -7.62 -4.00
C GLY A 130 -6.17 -7.26 -2.87
N ASP A 131 -7.43 -7.69 -2.95
CA ASP A 131 -8.41 -7.51 -1.87
C ASP A 131 -8.10 -8.41 -0.66
N ILE A 132 -7.61 -9.64 -0.88
CA ILE A 132 -7.11 -10.53 0.18
C ILE A 132 -5.91 -9.88 0.87
N ILE A 133 -4.91 -9.40 0.12
CA ILE A 133 -3.75 -8.70 0.68
C ILE A 133 -4.20 -7.54 1.58
N GLN A 134 -5.12 -6.69 1.12
CA GLN A 134 -5.65 -5.60 1.95
C GLN A 134 -6.34 -6.09 3.22
N ALA A 135 -7.15 -7.15 3.13
CA ALA A 135 -7.83 -7.71 4.29
C ALA A 135 -6.82 -8.27 5.31
N ILE A 136 -5.82 -9.03 4.86
CA ILE A 136 -4.76 -9.56 5.74
C ILE A 136 -3.93 -8.44 6.37
N THR A 137 -3.54 -7.42 5.59
CA THR A 137 -2.85 -6.24 6.14
C THR A 137 -3.71 -5.51 7.17
N ALA A 138 -5.03 -5.42 6.97
CA ALA A 138 -5.93 -4.83 7.95
C ALA A 138 -6.05 -5.69 9.22
N VAL A 139 -6.09 -7.02 9.10
CA VAL A 139 -6.05 -7.94 10.24
C VAL A 139 -4.76 -7.74 11.03
N GLN A 140 -3.59 -7.73 10.38
CA GLN A 140 -2.30 -7.45 11.03
C GLN A 140 -2.33 -6.13 11.81
N LYS A 141 -2.97 -5.10 11.27
CA LYS A 141 -3.14 -3.82 11.97
C LYS A 141 -3.95 -3.92 13.25
N THR A 142 -4.96 -4.79 13.30
CA THR A 142 -5.75 -5.01 14.53
C THR A 142 -4.99 -5.72 15.64
N LEU A 143 -3.83 -6.31 15.31
CA LEU A 143 -2.95 -6.99 16.27
C LEU A 143 -1.94 -6.03 16.91
N PHE A 144 -1.81 -4.79 16.42
CA PHE A 144 -0.92 -3.81 17.05
C PHE A 144 -1.43 -3.38 18.41
N VAL A 145 -0.52 -3.38 19.37
CA VAL A 145 -0.67 -2.91 20.75
C VAL A 145 0.51 -2.02 21.10
N GLU A 146 0.44 -1.24 22.18
CA GLU A 146 1.50 -0.27 22.53
C GLU A 146 2.90 -0.89 22.66
N SER A 147 2.97 -2.18 23.03
CA SER A 147 4.21 -2.94 23.20
C SER A 147 4.63 -3.77 21.97
N GLY A 148 3.97 -3.63 20.82
CA GLY A 148 4.29 -4.39 19.60
C GLY A 148 3.04 -5.01 18.97
N SER A 149 3.04 -6.33 18.81
CA SER A 149 1.91 -7.08 18.25
C SER A 149 1.51 -8.23 19.18
N ARG A 150 0.21 -8.47 19.31
CA ARG A 150 -0.34 -9.65 20.01
C ARG A 150 -0.64 -10.78 19.05
N ASP A 151 -0.80 -11.98 19.60
CA ASP A 151 -1.27 -13.14 18.83
C ASP A 151 -2.77 -13.03 18.50
N LEU A 152 -3.17 -13.80 17.48
CA LEU A 152 -4.56 -14.04 17.12
C LEU A 152 -5.26 -14.84 18.22
N SER A 153 -6.47 -14.43 18.60
CA SER A 153 -7.36 -15.28 19.38
C SER A 153 -7.91 -16.43 18.51
N GLN A 154 -8.44 -17.48 19.15
CA GLN A 154 -9.06 -18.60 18.42
C GLN A 154 -10.22 -18.17 17.50
N ILE A 155 -11.01 -17.18 17.94
CA ILE A 155 -12.14 -16.64 17.16
C ILE A 155 -11.64 -15.89 15.92
N GLU A 156 -10.55 -15.13 16.07
CA GLU A 156 -9.92 -14.39 14.96
C GLU A 156 -9.19 -15.31 13.99
N LYS A 157 -8.65 -16.43 14.48
CA LYS A 157 -7.92 -17.43 13.69
C LYS A 157 -8.83 -18.24 12.77
N ALA A 158 -10.01 -18.64 13.24
CA ALA A 158 -10.94 -19.49 12.48
C ALA A 158 -11.28 -18.99 11.06
N PRO A 159 -11.69 -17.73 10.81
CA PRO A 159 -11.97 -17.26 9.45
C PRO A 159 -10.72 -17.18 8.56
N LEU A 160 -9.53 -17.00 9.14
CA LEU A 160 -8.27 -17.02 8.39
C LEU A 160 -7.90 -18.44 7.96
N GLU A 161 -8.09 -19.42 8.84
CA GLU A 161 -7.87 -20.85 8.53
C GLU A 161 -8.85 -21.34 7.45
N ALA A 162 -10.11 -20.90 7.49
CA ALA A 162 -11.09 -21.21 6.45
C ALA A 162 -10.68 -20.62 5.10
N LEU A 163 -10.30 -19.33 5.06
CA LEU A 163 -9.78 -18.70 3.85
C LEU A 163 -8.53 -19.40 3.31
N LEU A 164 -7.60 -19.77 4.19
CA LEU A 164 -6.38 -20.50 3.84
C LEU A 164 -6.71 -21.85 3.19
N ALA A 165 -7.63 -22.61 3.76
CA ALA A 165 -8.07 -23.89 3.21
C ALA A 165 -8.66 -23.73 1.80
N SER A 166 -9.53 -22.74 1.59
CA SER A 166 -10.12 -22.46 0.27
C SER A 166 -9.07 -21.98 -0.74
N LEU A 167 -8.08 -21.18 -0.33
CA LEU A 167 -6.97 -20.77 -1.19
C LEU A 167 -6.07 -21.95 -1.60
N ALA A 168 -5.77 -22.86 -0.66
CA ALA A 168 -4.99 -24.05 -0.95
C ALA A 168 -5.73 -25.00 -1.92
N ALA A 169 -7.04 -25.20 -1.70
CA ALA A 169 -7.88 -25.99 -2.61
C ALA A 169 -7.97 -25.33 -4.00
N CYS A 170 -8.14 -24.00 -4.04
CA CYS A 170 -8.16 -23.23 -5.28
C CYS A 170 -6.84 -23.38 -6.05
N LYS A 171 -5.68 -23.29 -5.38
CA LYS A 171 -4.37 -23.51 -6.01
C LYS A 171 -4.25 -24.90 -6.64
N ALA A 172 -4.72 -25.94 -5.94
CA ALA A 172 -4.71 -27.30 -6.46
C ALA A 172 -5.60 -27.45 -7.70
N ALA A 173 -6.82 -26.91 -7.66
CA ALA A 173 -7.73 -26.92 -8.81
C ALA A 173 -7.24 -26.06 -9.98
N TRP A 174 -6.52 -24.98 -9.69
CA TRP A 174 -5.97 -24.07 -10.69
C TRP A 174 -4.84 -24.70 -11.52
N ALA A 175 -4.20 -25.76 -11.04
CA ALA A 175 -3.05 -26.39 -11.72
C ALA A 175 -3.35 -26.85 -13.17
N SER A 176 -4.63 -27.05 -13.53
CA SER A 176 -5.05 -27.37 -14.90
C SER A 176 -5.19 -26.16 -15.82
N ASN A 177 -5.13 -24.93 -15.30
CA ASN A 177 -5.22 -23.71 -16.09
C ASN A 177 -3.89 -23.40 -16.81
N PRO A 178 -3.92 -22.76 -17.99
CA PRO A 178 -2.72 -22.40 -18.74
C PRO A 178 -1.97 -21.19 -18.16
N PHE A 179 -2.46 -20.61 -17.06
CA PHE A 179 -1.89 -19.43 -16.42
C PHE A 179 -1.34 -19.79 -15.03
N PRO A 180 -0.23 -19.15 -14.59
CA PRO A 180 0.23 -19.26 -13.21
C PRO A 180 -0.89 -18.95 -12.21
N PHE A 181 -0.83 -19.56 -11.02
CA PHE A 181 -1.82 -19.31 -9.98
C PHE A 181 -1.82 -17.83 -9.58
N VAL A 182 -3.00 -17.20 -9.67
CA VAL A 182 -3.15 -15.74 -9.58
C VAL A 182 -3.47 -15.22 -8.17
N LEU A 183 -3.82 -16.10 -7.24
CA LEU A 183 -4.10 -15.77 -5.84
C LEU A 183 -2.93 -16.13 -4.91
N ASP A 184 -1.72 -16.16 -5.46
CA ASP A 184 -0.52 -16.65 -4.77
C ASP A 184 -0.03 -15.68 -3.68
N ARG A 185 -0.18 -14.37 -3.89
CA ARG A 185 0.20 -13.35 -2.89
C ARG A 185 -0.70 -13.44 -1.67
N GLY A 186 -2.01 -13.49 -1.88
CA GLY A 186 -3.01 -13.65 -0.82
C GLY A 186 -2.86 -14.97 -0.06
N LEU A 187 -2.55 -16.07 -0.77
CA LEU A 187 -2.23 -17.35 -0.15
C LEU A 187 -1.02 -17.24 0.79
N GLU A 188 0.10 -16.69 0.32
CA GLU A 188 1.31 -16.52 1.16
C GLU A 188 1.06 -15.60 2.36
N ALA A 189 0.41 -14.46 2.16
CA ALA A 189 0.07 -13.56 3.26
C ALA A 189 -0.84 -14.22 4.31
N THR A 190 -1.78 -15.07 3.86
CA THR A 190 -2.67 -15.81 4.77
C THR A 190 -1.90 -16.93 5.52
N ILE A 191 -0.95 -17.61 4.86
CA ILE A 191 -0.06 -18.56 5.54
C ILE A 191 0.74 -17.85 6.63
N ASP A 192 1.31 -16.69 6.31
CA ASP A 192 2.19 -15.94 7.22
C ASP A 192 1.48 -15.53 8.51
N ILE A 193 0.23 -15.11 8.40
CA ILE A 193 -0.54 -14.68 9.57
C ILE A 193 -1.10 -15.86 10.38
N VAL A 194 -1.47 -16.97 9.72
CA VAL A 194 -2.03 -18.16 10.41
C VAL A 194 -0.94 -19.00 11.05
N ASN A 195 0.22 -19.13 10.41
CA ASN A 195 1.34 -19.97 10.81
C ASN A 195 2.68 -19.21 10.78
N PRO A 196 2.91 -18.27 11.71
CA PRO A 196 4.14 -17.46 11.73
C PRO A 196 5.43 -18.28 11.81
N ALA A 197 5.40 -19.43 12.51
CA ALA A 197 6.54 -20.34 12.62
C ALA A 197 6.89 -21.02 11.29
N LEU A 198 5.87 -21.41 10.51
CA LEU A 198 6.05 -22.00 9.18
C LEU A 198 6.60 -20.95 8.20
N ALA A 199 6.10 -19.71 8.29
CA ALA A 199 6.58 -18.58 7.50
C ALA A 199 8.04 -18.22 7.81
N SER A 200 8.43 -18.24 9.08
CA SER A 200 9.82 -18.02 9.50
C SER A 200 10.76 -19.11 8.97
N ALA A 201 10.35 -20.39 9.07
CA ALA A 201 11.10 -21.52 8.52
C ALA A 201 11.19 -21.48 6.98
N ALA A 202 10.09 -21.14 6.31
CA ALA A 202 10.05 -20.98 4.85
C ALA A 202 10.87 -19.77 4.38
N ALA A 203 10.87 -18.66 5.11
CA ALA A 203 11.71 -17.49 4.81
C ALA A 203 13.20 -17.82 4.99
N ALA A 204 13.57 -18.55 6.05
CA ALA A 204 14.93 -19.04 6.26
C ALA A 204 15.36 -20.02 5.14
N ALA A 205 14.47 -20.93 4.73
CA ALA A 205 14.72 -21.87 3.64
C ALA A 205 14.76 -21.20 2.26
N ALA A 206 13.90 -20.21 1.98
CA ALA A 206 13.88 -19.45 0.73
C ALA A 206 15.07 -18.48 0.60
N THR A 207 15.66 -18.06 1.73
CA THR A 207 16.96 -17.36 1.71
C THR A 207 18.09 -18.29 1.27
N ALA A 208 17.94 -19.62 1.47
CA ALA A 208 18.89 -20.64 1.04
C ALA A 208 18.57 -21.24 -0.35
N ALA A 209 17.31 -21.24 -0.76
CA ALA A 209 16.83 -21.71 -2.06
C ALA A 209 16.39 -20.51 -2.92
N CYS A 210 17.30 -20.02 -3.76
CA CYS A 210 16.97 -19.08 -4.83
C CYS A 210 16.08 -19.82 -5.84
N ASN A 211 14.75 -19.67 -5.74
CA ASN A 211 13.82 -20.40 -6.61
C ASN A 211 13.91 -19.87 -8.06
N ASP A 212 14.02 -20.82 -8.99
CA ASP A 212 14.30 -20.66 -10.42
C ASP A 212 13.18 -20.01 -11.27
N ASP A 213 12.01 -19.69 -10.68
CA ASP A 213 10.83 -19.33 -11.48
C ASP A 213 10.89 -17.92 -12.12
N PHE A 214 11.81 -17.05 -11.68
CA PHE A 214 11.97 -15.69 -12.20
C PHE A 214 13.44 -15.23 -12.20
N ILE A 215 14.35 -16.01 -12.80
CA ILE A 215 15.74 -15.60 -12.97
C ILE A 215 15.80 -14.39 -13.92
N VAL A 216 16.16 -13.23 -13.38
CA VAL A 216 16.45 -12.03 -14.18
C VAL A 216 17.88 -12.13 -14.70
N GLU A 217 18.02 -12.33 -16.01
CA GLU A 217 19.33 -12.57 -16.63
C GLU A 217 20.05 -11.30 -17.07
N LYS A 218 19.32 -10.25 -17.43
CA LYS A 218 19.91 -9.06 -18.05
C LYS A 218 20.48 -8.10 -17.01
N ALA A 219 21.73 -7.70 -17.23
CA ALA A 219 22.38 -6.68 -16.44
C ALA A 219 21.65 -5.32 -16.58
N PRO A 220 21.62 -4.49 -15.52
CA PRO A 220 21.03 -3.15 -15.59
C PRO A 220 21.73 -2.30 -16.65
N ARG A 221 20.96 -1.52 -17.41
CA ARG A 221 21.55 -0.50 -18.30
C ARG A 221 22.25 0.58 -17.48
N ALA A 222 23.43 0.99 -17.92
CA ALA A 222 24.12 2.13 -17.34
C ALA A 222 23.31 3.42 -17.52
N ILE A 223 23.17 4.18 -16.44
CA ILE A 223 22.51 5.49 -16.41
C ILE A 223 23.54 6.61 -16.33
N SER A 224 23.26 7.74 -16.98
CA SER A 224 24.12 8.93 -16.97
C SER A 224 23.90 9.82 -15.76
N GLU A 225 22.66 9.90 -15.26
CA GLU A 225 22.28 10.79 -14.17
C GLU A 225 22.18 10.06 -12.83
N THR A 226 23.10 10.40 -11.94
CA THR A 226 23.22 9.83 -10.59
C THR A 226 23.49 10.92 -9.56
N PHE A 227 23.24 10.63 -8.30
CA PHE A 227 23.74 11.44 -7.18
C PHE A 227 24.48 10.55 -6.17
N GLN A 228 25.34 11.19 -5.37
CA GLN A 228 26.05 10.53 -4.27
C GLN A 228 25.24 10.68 -2.99
N MET A 229 24.98 9.56 -2.31
CA MET A 229 24.40 9.50 -0.97
C MET A 229 25.35 8.70 -0.08
N ALA A 230 26.01 9.36 0.87
CA ALA A 230 27.06 8.72 1.66
C ALA A 230 28.12 8.06 0.75
N ASP A 231 28.34 6.76 0.92
CA ASP A 231 29.25 5.90 0.15
C ASP A 231 28.59 5.24 -1.08
N VAL A 232 27.30 5.49 -1.35
CA VAL A 232 26.55 4.87 -2.44
C VAL A 232 26.20 5.87 -3.55
N LYS A 233 26.44 5.47 -4.81
CA LYS A 233 26.04 6.20 -6.01
C LYS A 233 24.70 5.66 -6.53
N LEU A 234 23.70 6.52 -6.63
CA LEU A 234 22.31 6.11 -6.91
C LEU A 234 21.72 6.82 -8.13
N PRO A 235 20.76 6.19 -8.87
CA PRO A 235 19.97 6.88 -9.88
C PRO A 235 19.24 8.10 -9.29
N ARG A 236 19.08 9.16 -10.08
CA ARG A 236 18.26 10.32 -9.65
C ARG A 236 16.77 10.03 -9.57
N VAL A 237 16.31 8.93 -10.18
CA VAL A 237 14.90 8.51 -10.20
C VAL A 237 14.76 7.19 -9.45
N PHE A 238 13.85 7.16 -8.48
CA PHE A 238 13.49 5.98 -7.72
C PHE A 238 12.14 5.45 -8.21
N SER A 239 12.02 4.14 -8.31
CA SER A 239 10.76 3.47 -8.61
C SER A 239 9.94 3.35 -7.32
N GLY A 240 8.97 4.25 -7.12
CA GLY A 240 8.07 4.17 -5.97
C GLY A 240 7.01 3.08 -6.13
N LEU A 241 6.78 2.29 -5.08
CA LEU A 241 5.91 1.11 -5.09
C LEU A 241 4.55 1.34 -4.38
N TRP A 242 4.13 2.59 -4.21
CA TRP A 242 2.89 2.92 -3.47
C TRP A 242 1.62 2.37 -4.12
N GLN A 243 1.63 2.05 -5.42
CA GLN A 243 0.50 1.45 -6.13
C GLN A 243 0.13 0.07 -5.55
N LEU A 244 1.08 -0.61 -4.89
CA LEU A 244 0.85 -1.88 -4.20
C LEU A 244 0.14 -1.71 -2.85
N SER A 245 -0.10 -0.48 -2.38
CA SER A 245 -0.79 -0.22 -1.11
C SER A 245 -2.31 -0.49 -1.16
N SER A 246 -2.93 -0.46 -2.35
CA SER A 246 -4.33 -0.84 -2.52
C SER A 246 -4.71 -1.11 -3.99
N PRO A 247 -5.59 -2.07 -4.26
CA PRO A 247 -6.42 -2.17 -5.45
C PRO A 247 -7.04 -0.88 -5.99
N ALA A 248 -7.18 0.17 -5.18
CA ALA A 248 -7.63 1.49 -5.65
C ALA A 248 -6.70 2.13 -6.71
N TRP A 249 -5.44 1.68 -6.81
CA TRP A 249 -4.49 2.07 -7.86
C TRP A 249 -4.40 1.05 -9.01
N GLY A 250 -5.16 -0.03 -8.95
CA GLY A 250 -5.06 -1.19 -9.83
C GLY A 250 -4.51 -2.42 -9.10
N SER A 251 -4.57 -3.57 -9.76
CA SER A 251 -4.00 -4.82 -9.26
C SER A 251 -3.44 -5.60 -10.44
N ALA A 252 -2.46 -6.46 -10.17
CA ALA A 252 -1.85 -7.29 -11.19
C ALA A 252 -1.41 -8.63 -10.57
N PRO A 253 -1.40 -9.72 -11.36
CA PRO A 253 -0.76 -10.97 -10.96
C PRO A 253 0.71 -10.75 -10.60
N ARG A 254 1.24 -11.53 -9.66
CA ARG A 254 2.65 -11.49 -9.25
C ARG A 254 3.61 -11.51 -10.45
N SER A 255 3.37 -12.42 -11.41
CA SER A 255 4.21 -12.56 -12.60
C SER A 255 4.34 -11.27 -13.42
N LYS A 256 3.24 -10.51 -13.58
CA LYS A 256 3.26 -9.20 -14.24
C LYS A 256 4.05 -8.17 -13.43
N ILE A 257 3.92 -8.18 -12.10
CA ILE A 257 4.68 -7.28 -11.22
C ILE A 257 6.19 -7.56 -11.32
N MET A 258 6.60 -8.83 -11.23
CA MET A 258 8.00 -9.24 -11.39
C MET A 258 8.56 -8.88 -12.76
N GLN A 259 7.77 -9.07 -13.83
CA GLN A 259 8.17 -8.63 -15.17
C GLN A 259 8.36 -7.11 -15.26
N GLN A 260 7.53 -6.32 -14.57
CA GLN A 260 7.71 -4.88 -14.53
C GLN A 260 8.97 -4.50 -13.76
N PHE A 261 9.29 -5.15 -12.63
CA PHE A 261 10.58 -4.94 -11.95
C PHE A 261 11.77 -5.23 -12.88
N SER A 262 11.72 -6.34 -13.64
CA SER A 262 12.73 -6.66 -14.66
C SER A 262 12.89 -5.53 -15.67
N LYS A 263 11.79 -5.01 -16.22
CA LYS A 263 11.81 -3.90 -17.18
C LYS A 263 12.41 -2.61 -16.60
N HIS A 264 12.11 -2.29 -15.33
CA HIS A 264 12.70 -1.12 -14.66
C HIS A 264 14.21 -1.28 -14.52
N VAL A 265 14.66 -2.44 -14.03
CA VAL A 265 16.08 -2.74 -13.83
C VAL A 265 16.84 -2.79 -15.16
N GLU A 266 16.29 -3.44 -16.18
CA GLU A 266 16.83 -3.45 -17.55
C GLU A 266 16.96 -2.02 -18.11
N GLY A 267 16.05 -1.12 -17.73
CA GLY A 267 16.10 0.31 -18.05
C GLY A 267 17.12 1.12 -17.25
N GLY A 268 17.77 0.53 -16.24
CA GLY A 268 18.72 1.21 -15.34
C GLY A 268 18.09 1.83 -14.09
N LEU A 269 16.78 1.63 -13.86
CA LEU A 269 16.09 2.07 -12.65
C LEU A 269 16.30 1.03 -11.55
N THR A 270 17.42 1.14 -10.84
CA THR A 270 17.84 0.15 -9.84
C THR A 270 17.53 0.53 -8.39
N ALA A 271 17.01 1.74 -8.13
CA ALA A 271 16.56 2.16 -6.79
C ALA A 271 15.04 2.12 -6.67
N PHE A 272 14.55 1.50 -5.60
CA PHE A 272 13.12 1.28 -5.35
C PHE A 272 12.74 1.87 -4.00
N ASP A 273 11.63 2.61 -3.96
CA ASP A 273 11.05 3.17 -2.73
C ASP A 273 9.76 2.42 -2.35
N MET A 274 9.68 1.98 -1.10
CA MET A 274 8.55 1.26 -0.53
C MET A 274 8.32 1.64 0.93
N ALA A 275 7.35 1.02 1.60
CA ALA A 275 7.03 1.26 2.99
C ALA A 275 6.33 0.06 3.62
N ASP A 276 6.39 -0.03 4.95
CA ASP A 276 5.68 -1.02 5.78
C ASP A 276 4.16 -1.07 5.53
N HIS A 277 3.54 0.06 5.19
CA HIS A 277 2.11 0.15 4.91
C HIS A 277 1.74 0.00 3.42
N TYR A 278 2.70 -0.29 2.53
CA TYR A 278 2.44 -0.52 1.10
C TYR A 278 2.12 -1.99 0.80
N GLY A 279 1.09 -2.52 1.46
CA GLY A 279 0.64 -3.91 1.25
C GLY A 279 1.79 -4.90 1.33
N ASP A 280 2.07 -5.59 0.23
CA ASP A 280 3.13 -6.59 0.09
C ASP A 280 4.33 -6.12 -0.77
N ALA A 281 4.51 -4.80 -0.93
CA ALA A 281 5.60 -4.23 -1.74
C ALA A 281 7.00 -4.74 -1.34
N GLU A 282 7.30 -4.79 -0.04
CA GLU A 282 8.58 -5.31 0.48
C GLU A 282 8.77 -6.79 0.19
N ILE A 283 7.69 -7.58 0.27
CA ILE A 283 7.72 -9.03 0.01
C ILE A 283 8.00 -9.27 -1.47
N LEU A 284 7.26 -8.58 -2.35
CA LEU A 284 7.42 -8.72 -3.81
C LEU A 284 8.81 -8.25 -4.25
N PHE A 285 9.29 -7.12 -3.72
CA PHE A 285 10.63 -6.65 -4.05
C PHE A 285 11.72 -7.58 -3.47
N GLY A 286 11.56 -8.07 -2.24
CA GLY A 286 12.50 -9.02 -1.64
C GLY A 286 12.60 -10.32 -2.42
N GLN A 287 11.46 -10.87 -2.85
CA GLN A 287 11.40 -12.01 -3.78
C GLN A 287 12.19 -11.73 -5.06
N TYR A 288 11.89 -10.61 -5.73
CA TYR A 288 12.57 -10.20 -6.95
C TYR A 288 14.08 -9.99 -6.78
N ARG A 289 14.50 -9.30 -5.72
CA ARG A 289 15.93 -9.07 -5.44
C ARG A 289 16.64 -10.38 -5.17
N SER A 290 16.02 -11.29 -4.40
CA SER A 290 16.60 -12.60 -4.09
C SER A 290 16.77 -13.49 -5.32
N SER A 291 15.91 -13.38 -6.33
CA SER A 291 15.99 -14.15 -7.58
C SER A 291 16.86 -13.50 -8.68
N SER A 292 17.36 -12.29 -8.45
CA SER A 292 18.14 -11.54 -9.43
C SER A 292 19.62 -11.89 -9.36
N LYS A 293 20.24 -12.19 -10.52
CA LYS A 293 21.71 -12.31 -10.65
C LYS A 293 22.44 -10.99 -10.39
N ASN A 294 21.73 -9.86 -10.37
CA ASN A 294 22.26 -8.52 -10.17
C ASN A 294 21.75 -7.90 -8.85
N SER A 295 21.51 -8.72 -7.83
CA SER A 295 20.96 -8.30 -6.52
C SER A 295 21.75 -7.17 -5.85
N ASP A 296 23.08 -7.14 -6.04
CA ASP A 296 23.98 -6.09 -5.51
C ASP A 296 23.80 -4.74 -6.20
N ALA A 297 23.28 -4.71 -7.43
CA ALA A 297 22.99 -3.46 -8.14
C ALA A 297 21.67 -2.82 -7.70
N LEU A 298 20.83 -3.55 -6.96
CA LEU A 298 19.49 -3.11 -6.55
C LEU A 298 19.53 -2.44 -5.17
N PHE A 299 18.89 -1.29 -5.07
CA PHE A 299 18.83 -0.49 -3.86
C PHE A 299 17.39 -0.38 -3.32
N ALA A 300 17.17 -0.79 -2.08
CA ALA A 300 15.89 -0.76 -1.40
C ALA A 300 15.82 0.39 -0.38
N ALA A 301 14.97 1.36 -0.64
CA ALA A 301 14.56 2.38 0.31
C ALA A 301 13.20 2.00 0.91
N THR A 302 13.17 1.52 2.15
CA THR A 302 11.91 1.23 2.86
C THR A 302 11.65 2.22 4.00
N LYS A 303 10.52 2.09 4.69
CA LYS A 303 10.08 2.99 5.75
C LYS A 303 9.61 2.28 7.00
N TYR A 304 9.81 2.95 8.13
CA TYR A 304 9.10 2.69 9.38
C TYR A 304 8.13 3.82 9.67
N CYS A 305 6.84 3.56 9.60
CA CYS A 305 5.80 4.56 9.74
C CYS A 305 5.01 4.39 11.03
N ILE A 306 5.12 5.36 11.92
CA ILE A 306 4.32 5.44 13.15
C ILE A 306 3.09 6.32 12.90
N PHE A 307 1.94 5.66 12.81
CA PHE A 307 0.62 6.29 12.66
C PHE A 307 -0.27 6.18 13.91
N HIS A 308 0.13 5.37 14.88
CA HIS A 308 -0.60 5.17 16.14
C HIS A 308 0.35 5.38 17.32
N PRO A 309 -0.12 5.91 18.46
CA PRO A 309 0.71 6.03 19.64
C PRO A 309 1.30 4.68 20.03
N MET A 310 2.57 4.69 20.41
CA MET A 310 3.27 3.49 20.86
C MET A 310 4.30 3.86 21.93
N LYS A 311 4.72 2.87 22.70
CA LYS A 311 5.87 3.02 23.59
C LYS A 311 7.15 2.71 22.83
N VAL A 312 8.07 3.67 22.76
CA VAL A 312 9.36 3.46 22.12
C VAL A 312 10.30 2.72 23.07
N THR A 313 10.68 1.50 22.69
CA THR A 313 11.67 0.68 23.41
C THR A 313 12.66 0.07 22.41
N PRO A 314 13.88 -0.30 22.83
CA PRO A 314 14.84 -0.99 21.95
C PRO A 314 14.25 -2.23 21.27
N ASP A 315 13.49 -3.04 22.01
CA ASP A 315 12.90 -4.29 21.48
C ASP A 315 11.79 -4.02 20.47
N ALA A 316 10.95 -3.00 20.70
CA ALA A 316 9.90 -2.62 19.75
C ALA A 316 10.50 -2.12 18.42
N ILE A 317 11.59 -1.35 18.49
CA ILE A 317 12.33 -0.89 17.31
C ILE A 317 13.00 -2.07 16.61
N ARG A 318 13.68 -2.96 17.35
CA ARG A 318 14.34 -4.14 16.79
C ARG A 318 13.37 -5.06 16.08
N ALA A 319 12.23 -5.38 16.69
CA ALA A 319 11.19 -6.20 16.08
C ALA A 319 10.72 -5.62 14.74
N LYS A 320 10.65 -4.29 14.63
CA LYS A 320 10.33 -3.63 13.37
C LYS A 320 11.46 -3.64 12.36
N VAL A 321 12.71 -3.65 12.76
CA VAL A 321 13.83 -3.91 11.83
C VAL A 321 13.78 -5.36 11.35
N ASP A 322 13.55 -6.33 12.25
CA ASP A 322 13.43 -7.76 11.94
C ASP A 322 12.37 -8.01 10.87
N GLU A 323 11.18 -7.41 11.03
CA GLU A 323 10.06 -7.54 10.11
C GLU A 323 10.44 -7.13 8.67
N ARG A 324 11.14 -6.00 8.48
CA ARG A 324 11.54 -5.59 7.11
C ARG A 324 12.66 -6.43 6.56
N CYS A 325 13.63 -6.81 7.38
CA CYS A 325 14.69 -7.73 6.95
C CYS A 325 14.08 -9.05 6.42
N GLN A 326 13.10 -9.59 7.13
CA GLN A 326 12.36 -10.78 6.69
C GLN A 326 11.60 -10.52 5.38
N ARG A 327 10.81 -9.45 5.30
CA ARG A 327 9.98 -9.14 4.11
C ARG A 327 10.84 -8.88 2.88
N LEU A 328 11.94 -8.13 3.02
CA LEU A 328 12.90 -7.84 1.95
C LEU A 328 13.88 -8.98 1.67
N ARG A 329 13.84 -10.06 2.45
CA ARG A 329 14.77 -11.21 2.35
C ARG A 329 16.24 -10.79 2.40
N THR A 330 16.57 -9.92 3.36
CA THR A 330 17.92 -9.37 3.53
C THR A 330 18.31 -9.34 5.01
N ASN A 331 19.62 -9.42 5.28
CA ASN A 331 20.17 -9.17 6.60
C ASN A 331 20.59 -7.70 6.81
N LYS A 332 20.54 -6.88 5.75
CA LYS A 332 20.89 -5.45 5.76
C LYS A 332 19.90 -4.63 4.95
N LEU A 333 19.41 -3.55 5.54
CA LEU A 333 18.53 -2.58 4.90
C LEU A 333 19.38 -1.48 4.25
N ASP A 334 19.27 -1.28 2.93
CA ASP A 334 20.09 -0.29 2.22
C ASP A 334 19.75 1.12 2.70
N LEU A 335 18.47 1.51 2.72
CA LEU A 335 17.98 2.73 3.34
C LEU A 335 16.69 2.47 4.09
N LEU A 336 16.68 2.82 5.38
CA LEU A 336 15.48 2.85 6.19
C LEU A 336 15.09 4.28 6.52
N GLN A 337 13.88 4.69 6.13
CA GLN A 337 13.37 6.03 6.38
C GLN A 337 12.34 6.02 7.52
N PHE A 338 12.54 6.86 8.54
CA PHE A 338 11.64 6.94 9.68
C PHE A 338 10.57 8.01 9.49
N HIS A 339 9.31 7.64 9.69
CA HIS A 339 8.15 8.53 9.69
C HIS A 339 7.48 8.51 11.06
N TRP A 340 7.22 9.71 11.61
CA TRP A 340 6.60 9.88 12.91
C TRP A 340 5.48 10.92 12.82
N GLN A 341 4.25 10.52 13.19
CA GLN A 341 3.09 11.42 13.09
C GLN A 341 2.92 12.34 14.31
N PHE A 342 3.54 12.05 15.45
CA PHE A 342 3.30 12.73 16.73
C PHE A 342 4.43 13.69 17.10
N TYR A 343 4.65 14.77 16.36
CA TYR A 343 5.78 15.68 16.62
C TYR A 343 5.84 16.33 18.01
N ASN A 344 4.72 16.37 18.72
CA ASN A 344 4.68 16.80 20.13
C ASN A 344 5.23 15.76 21.12
N ASP A 345 5.37 14.51 20.69
CA ASP A 345 5.94 13.42 21.49
C ASP A 345 7.45 13.30 21.19
N PRO A 346 8.35 13.61 22.13
CA PRO A 346 9.79 13.60 21.91
C PRO A 346 10.39 12.19 21.71
N GLN A 347 9.61 11.11 21.93
CA GLN A 347 10.07 9.72 21.76
C GLN A 347 10.64 9.42 20.35
N TYR A 348 10.33 10.24 19.34
CA TYR A 348 10.92 10.09 18.01
C TYR A 348 12.46 10.17 18.02
N ILE A 349 13.05 10.93 18.96
CA ILE A 349 14.52 11.04 19.09
C ILE A 349 15.10 9.72 19.60
N ASP A 350 14.47 9.11 20.61
CA ASP A 350 14.90 7.83 21.14
C ASP A 350 14.73 6.71 20.11
N ALA A 351 13.63 6.73 19.35
CA ALA A 351 13.40 5.79 18.26
C ALA A 351 14.52 5.90 17.20
N LEU A 352 14.88 7.12 16.80
CA LEU A 352 15.98 7.36 15.86
C LEU A 352 17.34 6.89 16.40
N LYS A 353 17.61 7.09 17.70
CA LYS A 353 18.84 6.59 18.33
C LYS A 353 18.89 5.06 18.32
N TYR A 354 17.79 4.38 18.64
CA TYR A 354 17.73 2.92 18.58
C TYR A 354 17.86 2.40 17.16
N LEU A 355 17.25 3.07 16.17
CA LEU A 355 17.44 2.74 14.76
C LEU A 355 18.90 2.91 14.32
N GLN A 356 19.56 3.99 14.71
CA GLN A 356 20.98 4.22 14.39
C GLN A 356 21.91 3.16 15.02
N GLN A 357 21.54 2.59 16.17
CA GLN A 357 22.32 1.57 16.86
C GLN A 357 22.20 0.17 16.22
N ASP A 358 21.17 -0.06 15.40
CA ASP A 358 20.96 -1.34 14.72
C ASP A 358 21.84 -1.45 13.47
N SER A 359 22.88 -2.28 13.55
CA SER A 359 23.90 -2.44 12.50
C SER A 359 23.39 -2.97 11.17
N ARG A 360 22.13 -3.44 11.12
CA ARG A 360 21.49 -3.91 9.89
C ARG A 360 21.02 -2.74 9.03
N ILE A 361 20.82 -1.55 9.58
CA ILE A 361 20.45 -0.35 8.82
C ILE A 361 21.74 0.29 8.28
N GLN A 362 21.96 0.23 6.96
CA GLN A 362 23.15 0.85 6.34
C GLN A 362 23.02 2.37 6.32
N HIS A 363 21.84 2.88 5.94
CA HIS A 363 21.54 4.30 5.93
C HIS A 363 20.21 4.58 6.64
N LEU A 364 20.22 5.52 7.60
CA LEU A 364 19.02 6.05 8.24
C LEU A 364 18.57 7.34 7.55
N GLY A 365 17.32 7.35 7.09
CA GLY A 365 16.64 8.51 6.53
C GLY A 365 15.42 8.92 7.37
N LEU A 366 14.82 10.04 7.00
CA LEU A 366 13.56 10.54 7.52
C LEU A 366 12.51 10.60 6.41
N CYS A 367 11.24 10.62 6.79
CA CYS A 367 10.12 10.82 5.87
C CYS A 367 9.11 11.77 6.50
N ASN A 368 8.81 12.85 5.78
CA ASN A 368 7.92 13.95 6.17
C ASN A 368 8.33 14.79 7.38
N PHE A 369 9.57 14.65 7.88
CA PHE A 369 10.07 15.50 8.96
C PHE A 369 10.18 16.96 8.51
N ASP A 370 9.63 17.87 9.31
CA ASP A 370 9.89 19.30 9.15
C ASP A 370 11.33 19.67 9.57
N THR A 371 11.76 20.89 9.23
CA THR A 371 13.12 21.35 9.49
C THR A 371 13.44 21.41 10.99
N GLU A 372 12.49 21.77 11.84
CA GLU A 372 12.73 21.96 13.28
C GLU A 372 12.93 20.60 13.99
N HIS A 373 12.12 19.60 13.67
CA HIS A 373 12.23 18.25 14.24
C HIS A 373 13.45 17.51 13.69
N MET A 374 13.76 17.69 12.40
CA MET A 374 15.00 17.17 11.83
C MET A 374 16.23 17.79 12.49
N GLN A 375 16.23 19.10 12.76
CA GLN A 375 17.32 19.78 13.47
C GLN A 375 17.52 19.20 14.88
N LYS A 376 16.45 19.03 15.66
CA LYS A 376 16.50 18.41 17.00
C LYS A 376 17.08 16.99 16.97
N ALA A 377 16.74 16.19 15.95
CA ALA A 377 17.29 14.84 15.80
C ALA A 377 18.81 14.87 15.57
N ILE A 378 19.29 15.76 14.70
CA ILE A 378 20.71 15.91 14.38
C ILE A 378 21.51 16.44 15.58
N GLU A 379 20.98 17.46 16.26
CA GLU A 379 21.57 18.01 17.50
C GLU A 379 21.64 16.95 18.62
N SER A 380 20.77 15.95 18.58
CA SER A 380 20.78 14.80 19.51
C SER A 380 21.78 13.71 19.13
N GLY A 381 22.61 13.91 18.10
CA GLY A 381 23.65 12.98 17.65
C GLY A 381 23.18 11.91 16.66
N VAL A 382 21.99 12.05 16.07
CA VAL A 382 21.50 11.14 15.02
C VAL A 382 22.05 11.59 13.67
N LYS A 383 22.77 10.69 12.98
CA LYS A 383 23.21 10.83 11.61
C LYS A 383 22.07 10.43 10.67
N VAL A 384 21.60 11.40 9.90
CA VAL A 384 20.55 11.23 8.89
C VAL A 384 21.17 11.43 7.50
N TYR A 385 20.83 10.57 6.56
CA TYR A 385 21.35 10.65 5.18
C TYR A 385 20.34 11.24 4.20
N THR A 386 19.04 11.05 4.46
CA THR A 386 17.97 11.53 3.59
C THR A 386 16.79 12.07 4.38
N ASN A 387 16.03 12.98 3.77
CA ASN A 387 14.66 13.28 4.20
C ASN A 387 13.74 13.21 2.97
N GLN A 388 12.76 12.31 3.00
CA GLN A 388 11.79 12.16 1.92
C GLN A 388 10.59 13.10 2.15
N VAL A 389 10.32 13.99 1.20
CA VAL A 389 9.32 15.06 1.34
C VAL A 389 8.54 15.33 0.06
N GLN A 390 7.33 15.87 0.20
CA GLN A 390 6.54 16.36 -0.92
C GLN A 390 7.24 17.56 -1.56
N PHE A 391 7.48 17.49 -2.87
CA PHE A 391 8.00 18.60 -3.65
C PHE A 391 7.54 18.49 -5.10
N SER A 392 7.12 19.59 -5.70
CA SER A 392 6.74 19.68 -7.11
C SER A 392 6.86 21.13 -7.60
N LEU A 393 6.61 21.38 -8.89
CA LEU A 393 6.54 22.75 -9.41
C LEU A 393 5.50 23.64 -8.71
N ILE A 394 4.45 23.04 -8.11
CA ILE A 394 3.39 23.78 -7.40
C ILE A 394 3.61 23.78 -5.88
N ASP A 395 4.33 22.79 -5.36
CA ASP A 395 4.61 22.64 -3.94
C ASP A 395 6.10 22.75 -3.67
N SER A 396 6.54 23.97 -3.36
CA SER A 396 7.93 24.31 -3.10
C SER A 396 8.24 24.54 -1.62
N ARG A 397 7.38 24.10 -0.69
CA ARG A 397 7.56 24.32 0.75
C ARG A 397 8.96 23.96 1.29
N PRO A 398 9.62 22.87 0.83
CA PRO A 398 11.00 22.59 1.21
C PRO A 398 12.01 23.73 0.96
N THR A 399 11.80 24.61 -0.01
CA THR A 399 12.77 25.68 -0.35
C THR A 399 12.86 26.79 0.70
N VAL A 400 11.92 26.85 1.66
CA VAL A 400 11.85 27.95 2.64
C VAL A 400 13.00 27.88 3.66
N LYS A 401 13.27 26.68 4.20
CA LYS A 401 14.34 26.44 5.20
C LYS A 401 15.01 25.07 5.05
N MET A 402 14.26 24.07 4.58
CA MET A 402 14.73 22.68 4.58
C MET A 402 15.89 22.46 3.61
N VAL A 403 15.85 23.04 2.41
CA VAL A 403 16.92 22.87 1.42
C VAL A 403 18.26 23.35 1.96
N GLU A 404 18.33 24.58 2.50
CA GLU A 404 19.56 25.14 3.07
C GLU A 404 20.08 24.30 4.24
N PHE A 405 19.17 23.89 5.14
CA PHE A 405 19.52 23.04 6.26
C PHE A 405 20.08 21.68 5.79
N CYS A 406 19.40 21.03 4.85
CA CYS A 406 19.84 19.74 4.31
C CYS A 406 21.20 19.85 3.62
N ASP A 407 21.45 20.89 2.84
CA ASP A 407 22.74 21.12 2.16
C ASP A 407 23.89 21.27 3.17
N LYS A 408 23.69 22.09 4.22
CA LYS A 408 24.67 22.30 5.30
C LYS A 408 25.04 21.02 6.04
N HIS A 409 24.12 20.06 6.14
CA HIS A 409 24.29 18.82 6.90
C HIS A 409 24.53 17.59 6.02
N ASP A 410 24.74 17.77 4.72
CA ASP A 410 24.90 16.68 3.72
C ASP A 410 23.73 15.68 3.70
N ILE A 411 22.50 16.17 3.91
CA ILE A 411 21.27 15.37 3.87
C ILE A 411 20.64 15.51 2.49
N LYS A 412 20.37 14.39 1.82
CA LYS A 412 19.75 14.42 0.49
C LYS A 412 18.23 14.46 0.60
N LEU A 413 17.59 15.27 -0.25
CA LEU A 413 16.13 15.29 -0.35
C LEU A 413 15.65 14.26 -1.37
N LEU A 414 14.83 13.32 -0.93
CA LEU A 414 14.09 12.42 -1.82
C LEU A 414 12.69 13.00 -2.02
N THR A 415 12.33 13.34 -3.26
CA THR A 415 11.07 14.05 -3.51
C THR A 415 9.99 13.10 -4.01
N TYR A 416 8.81 13.17 -3.40
CA TYR A 416 7.61 12.47 -3.88
C TYR A 416 6.54 13.47 -4.33
N GLY A 417 5.60 12.98 -5.12
CA GLY A 417 4.50 13.80 -5.64
C GLY A 417 4.97 14.84 -6.68
N THR A 418 6.16 14.68 -7.23
CA THR A 418 6.80 15.56 -8.23
C THR A 418 5.92 15.82 -9.44
N LEU A 419 5.15 14.82 -9.88
CA LEU A 419 4.22 14.91 -11.02
C LEU A 419 2.76 15.18 -10.60
N LEU A 420 2.51 15.54 -9.33
CA LEU A 420 1.18 15.83 -8.80
C LEU A 420 0.16 14.72 -9.13
N GLY A 421 0.47 13.48 -8.76
CA GLY A 421 -0.38 12.33 -9.07
C GLY A 421 -0.55 12.02 -10.57
N GLY A 422 0.23 12.66 -11.45
CA GLY A 422 0.11 12.56 -12.90
C GLY A 422 -0.61 13.75 -13.56
N LEU A 423 -0.88 14.83 -12.82
CA LEU A 423 -1.47 16.06 -13.37
C LEU A 423 -0.51 16.78 -14.34
N LEU A 424 0.80 16.65 -14.13
CA LEU A 424 1.84 17.24 -15.00
C LEU A 424 2.17 16.36 -16.23
N ALA A 425 1.25 15.48 -16.65
CA ALA A 425 1.43 14.60 -17.81
C ALA A 425 0.84 15.22 -19.09
N GLU A 426 1.39 14.87 -20.25
CA GLU A 426 0.99 15.41 -21.57
C GLU A 426 -0.53 15.33 -21.83
N LYS A 427 -1.19 14.27 -21.35
CA LYS A 427 -2.65 14.09 -21.51
C LYS A 427 -3.50 15.22 -20.94
N TRP A 428 -2.95 16.04 -20.04
CA TRP A 428 -3.65 17.19 -19.44
C TRP A 428 -3.37 18.52 -20.15
N VAL A 429 -2.43 18.56 -21.09
CA VAL A 429 -2.10 19.78 -21.83
C VAL A 429 -3.31 20.19 -22.68
N GLY A 430 -3.75 21.44 -22.52
CA GLY A 430 -4.91 21.99 -23.23
C GLY A 430 -6.27 21.46 -22.75
N GLN A 431 -6.31 20.62 -21.72
CA GLN A 431 -7.56 20.10 -21.15
C GLN A 431 -8.12 21.05 -20.09
N ALA A 432 -9.43 21.01 -19.90
CA ALA A 432 -10.07 21.64 -18.76
C ALA A 432 -9.55 21.02 -17.44
N ALA A 433 -9.66 21.77 -16.34
CA ALA A 433 -9.29 21.25 -15.03
C ALA A 433 -10.07 19.95 -14.74
N PRO A 434 -9.39 18.87 -14.31
CA PRO A 434 -10.08 17.61 -14.02
C PRO A 434 -11.09 17.77 -12.90
N ASP A 435 -12.23 17.10 -13.03
CA ASP A 435 -13.07 16.80 -11.89
C ASP A 435 -12.32 15.81 -10.98
N LEU A 436 -11.71 16.33 -9.92
CA LEU A 436 -10.94 15.57 -8.92
C LEU A 436 -11.75 14.45 -8.26
N TYR A 437 -13.08 14.48 -8.38
CA TYR A 437 -13.95 13.50 -7.76
C TYR A 437 -14.48 12.44 -8.71
N ALA A 438 -14.24 12.58 -10.03
CA ALA A 438 -14.65 11.59 -11.02
C ALA A 438 -14.11 10.18 -10.73
N GLU A 439 -14.85 9.17 -11.17
CA GLU A 439 -14.51 7.75 -10.95
C GLU A 439 -13.17 7.36 -11.60
N THR A 440 -12.83 7.99 -12.72
CA THR A 440 -11.58 7.77 -13.47
C THR A 440 -10.34 8.34 -12.77
N MET A 441 -10.52 9.14 -11.70
CA MET A 441 -9.39 9.75 -10.98
C MET A 441 -8.76 8.78 -10.00
N THR A 442 -7.43 8.67 -10.06
CA THR A 442 -6.65 7.90 -9.08
C THR A 442 -6.68 8.60 -7.72
N PRO A 443 -6.54 7.87 -6.60
CA PRO A 443 -6.45 8.50 -5.28
C PRO A 443 -5.35 9.55 -5.18
N SER A 444 -4.26 9.42 -5.94
CA SER A 444 -3.16 10.38 -5.97
C SER A 444 -3.55 11.71 -6.62
N LEU A 445 -4.30 11.69 -7.73
CA LEU A 445 -4.80 12.92 -8.38
C LEU A 445 -5.77 13.67 -7.48
N ARG A 446 -6.60 12.96 -6.70
CA ARG A 446 -7.56 13.58 -5.77
C ARG A 446 -6.91 14.41 -4.66
N LYS A 447 -5.63 14.16 -4.36
CA LYS A 447 -4.86 14.91 -3.35
C LYS A 447 -4.31 16.23 -3.87
N VAL A 448 -4.34 16.46 -5.19
CA VAL A 448 -3.83 17.70 -5.78
C VAL A 448 -4.83 18.82 -5.57
N ARG A 449 -4.47 19.79 -4.74
CA ARG A 449 -5.26 20.99 -4.56
C ARG A 449 -4.94 21.97 -5.69
N ILE A 450 -5.68 21.88 -6.80
CA ILE A 450 -5.59 22.86 -7.88
C ILE A 450 -6.19 24.18 -7.37
N PRO A 451 -5.44 25.31 -7.35
CA PRO A 451 -6.03 26.61 -7.08
C PRO A 451 -7.15 26.87 -8.10
N ARG A 452 -8.31 27.39 -7.66
CA ARG A 452 -9.47 27.66 -8.53
C ARG A 452 -9.25 28.77 -9.58
N ALA A 453 -8.00 29.22 -9.80
CA ALA A 453 -7.64 30.17 -10.85
C ALA A 453 -7.20 29.40 -12.12
N PRO A 454 -7.47 29.93 -13.33
CA PRO A 454 -7.08 29.26 -14.56
C PRO A 454 -5.55 29.05 -14.61
N LEU A 455 -5.15 27.79 -14.80
CA LEU A 455 -3.77 27.28 -14.83
C LEU A 455 -2.92 27.78 -16.02
N VAL A 456 -3.27 28.92 -16.64
CA VAL A 456 -2.75 29.32 -17.97
C VAL A 456 -1.89 30.59 -17.97
N SER A 457 -1.61 31.25 -16.83
CA SER A 457 -0.75 32.46 -16.86
C SER A 457 0.66 32.33 -16.28
N THR A 458 1.02 31.21 -15.62
CA THR A 458 2.29 31.16 -14.85
C THR A 458 3.35 30.21 -15.42
N ILE A 459 3.06 29.43 -16.48
CA ILE A 459 4.04 28.50 -17.07
C ILE A 459 4.87 29.15 -18.21
N ASN A 460 4.48 30.32 -18.73
CA ASN A 460 5.17 30.98 -19.84
C ASN A 460 6.28 31.98 -19.43
N GLN A 461 6.75 31.98 -18.18
CA GLN A 461 7.82 32.91 -17.73
C GLN A 461 8.88 32.28 -16.81
N ALA A 462 9.23 31.01 -17.01
CA ALA A 462 10.41 30.41 -16.36
C ALA A 462 11.34 29.78 -17.40
#